data_AF-A0A3B3VUF7-F1
#
_entry.id   AF-A0A3B3VUF7-F1
#
_cell.length_a   1.000
_cell.length_b   1.000
_cell.length_c   1.000
_cell.angle_alpha   90.00
_cell.angle_beta   90.00
_cell.angle_gamma   90.00
#
_symmetry.space_group_name_H-M   'P 1'
#
loop_
_entity.id
_entity.type
_entity.pdbx_description
1 polymer ?
#
loop_
_entity_poly.entity_id
_entity_poly.type
_entity_poly.pdbx_seq_one_letter_code
_entity_poly.pdbx_strand_id
1 'polypeptide(L)' 'MSMVLFASVVRVADGLPLSASTDCEQEKDLQETKRHLKGLSKKLNQFPDRGSVLLQTSLCLHSAEEISKI' A
#
# COMPACT_ATOMS: atom_id res chain seq x y z
N MET A 1 -18.72 4.64 9.44
CA MET A 1 -18.18 3.37 8.90
C MET A 1 -16.76 3.65 8.46
N SER A 2 -15.81 2.74 8.73
CA SER A 2 -14.44 2.86 8.21
C SER A 2 -14.39 2.16 6.86
N MET A 3 -13.98 2.85 5.80
CA MET A 3 -13.80 2.28 4.47
C MET A 3 -12.31 2.13 4.17
N VAL A 4 -11.90 0.99 3.63
CA VAL A 4 -10.53 0.81 3.15
C VAL A 4 -10.48 1.20 1.68
N LEU A 5 -9.85 2.35 1.39
CA LEU A 5 -9.66 2.81 0.02
C LEU A 5 -8.90 1.78 -0.82
N PHE A 6 -7.79 1.25 -0.27
CA PHE A 6 -6.97 0.24 -0.94
C PHE A 6 -6.03 -0.44 0.05
N ALA A 7 -5.88 -1.76 -0.09
CA ALA A 7 -4.86 -2.55 0.60
C ALA A 7 -4.04 -3.35 -0.43
N SER A 8 -2.73 -3.47 -0.21
CA SER A 8 -1.87 -4.27 -1.08
C SER A 8 -0.68 -4.85 -0.32
N VAL A 9 -0.33 -6.08 -0.70
CA VAL A 9 0.90 -6.75 -0.32
C VAL A 9 1.86 -6.68 -1.50
N VAL A 10 3.07 -6.20 -1.25
CA VAL A 10 4.13 -6.09 -2.26
C VAL A 10 5.42 -6.70 -1.71
N ARG A 11 6.24 -7.25 -2.61
CA ARG A 11 7.58 -7.71 -2.26
C ARG A 11 8.50 -6.52 -2.04
N VAL A 12 9.17 -6.46 -0.88
CA VAL A 12 10.05 -5.34 -0.51
C VAL A 12 11.24 -5.16 -1.46
N ALA A 13 11.77 -6.26 -2.01
CA ALA A 13 12.98 -6.24 -2.83
C ALA A 13 12.84 -5.43 -4.14
N ASP A 14 11.68 -5.50 -4.80
CA ASP A 14 11.46 -4.91 -6.12
C ASP A 14 10.08 -4.23 -6.29
N GLY A 15 9.26 -4.23 -5.24
CA GLY A 15 7.92 -3.66 -5.26
C GLY A 15 6.91 -4.46 -6.06
N LEU A 16 7.18 -5.75 -6.36
CA LEU A 16 6.24 -6.61 -7.10
C LEU A 16 4.94 -6.80 -6.29
N PRO A 17 3.76 -6.47 -6.83
CA PRO A 17 2.49 -6.73 -6.17
C PRO A 17 2.21 -8.24 -6.10
N LEU A 18 1.89 -8.71 -4.90
CA LEU A 18 1.54 -10.10 -4.61
C LEU A 18 0.02 -10.25 -4.44
N SER A 19 -0.61 -9.29 -3.75
CA SER A 19 -2.06 -9.24 -3.59
C SER A 19 -2.56 -7.80 -3.43
N ALA A 20 -3.85 -7.58 -3.68
CA ALA A 20 -4.52 -6.30 -3.47
C ALA A 20 -6.03 -6.48 -3.26
N SER A 21 -6.62 -5.57 -2.47
CA SER A 21 -8.07 -5.46 -2.25
C SER A 21 -8.50 -4.00 -2.15
N THR A 22 -9.79 -3.73 -2.42
CA THR A 22 -10.39 -2.40 -2.38
C THR A 22 -11.89 -2.54 -2.10
N ASP A 23 -12.43 -1.69 -1.24
CA ASP A 23 -13.89 -1.60 -1.03
C ASP A 23 -14.55 -0.62 -2.03
N CYS A 24 -13.75 0.08 -2.84
CA CYS A 24 -14.20 1.10 -3.79
C CYS A 24 -14.26 0.56 -5.23
N GLU A 25 -15.40 0.73 -5.89
CA GLU A 25 -15.55 0.51 -7.32
C GLU A 25 -15.18 1.78 -8.10
N GLN A 26 -13.92 1.85 -8.54
CA GLN A 26 -13.49 2.71 -9.65
C GLN A 26 -13.57 4.25 -9.43
N GLU A 27 -13.05 4.72 -8.29
CA GLU A 27 -12.90 6.15 -8.01
C GLU A 27 -11.58 6.71 -8.60
N LYS A 28 -11.58 7.96 -9.09
CA LYS A 28 -10.36 8.61 -9.63
C LYS A 28 -9.25 8.70 -8.56
N ASP A 29 -9.64 8.95 -7.32
CA ASP A 29 -8.75 9.02 -6.15
C ASP A 29 -8.06 7.67 -5.86
N LEU A 30 -8.72 6.54 -6.18
CA LEU A 30 -8.12 5.21 -6.07
C LEU A 30 -6.97 5.02 -7.07
N GLN A 31 -7.12 5.51 -8.31
CA GLN A 31 -6.07 5.41 -9.32
C GLN A 31 -4.84 6.25 -8.94
N GLU A 32 -5.07 7.45 -8.43
CA GLU A 32 -4.00 8.32 -7.93
C GLU A 32 -3.28 7.69 -6.73
N THR A 33 -4.05 7.14 -5.78
CA THR A 33 -3.51 6.40 -4.64
C THR A 33 -2.64 5.22 -5.07
N LYS A 34 -3.12 4.39 -6.01
CA LYS A 34 -2.35 3.27 -6.56
C LYS A 34 -1.05 3.73 -7.22
N ARG A 35 -1.05 4.88 -7.90
CA ARG A 35 0.15 5.45 -8.52
C ARG A 35 1.19 5.85 -7.46
N HIS A 36 0.76 6.52 -6.39
CA HIS A 36 1.64 6.88 -5.28
C HIS A 36 2.22 5.64 -4.60
N LEU A 37 1.37 4.65 -4.31
CA LEU A 37 1.78 3.37 -3.71
C LEU A 37 2.77 2.60 -4.57
N LYS A 38 2.58 2.57 -5.89
CA LYS A 38 3.53 1.92 -6.82
C LYS A 38 4.88 2.64 -6.86
N GLY A 39 4.91 3.95 -6.64
CA GLY A 39 6.15 4.71 -6.47
C GLY A 39 6.86 4.37 -5.15
N LEU A 40 6.09 4.28 -4.06
CA LEU A 40 6.59 3.91 -2.74
C LEU A 40 7.07 2.45 -2.69
N SER A 41 6.36 1.51 -3.34
CA SER A 41 6.68 0.08 -3.31
C SER A 41 8.10 -0.23 -3.78
N LYS A 42 8.59 0.55 -4.76
CA LYS A 42 9.95 0.44 -5.31
C LYS A 42 11.05 0.95 -4.38
N LYS A 43 10.68 1.71 -3.35
CA LYS A 43 11.61 2.32 -2.38
C LYS A 43 11.44 1.73 -0.98
N LEU A 44 10.62 0.69 -0.80
CA LEU A 44 10.32 0.12 0.53
C LEU A 44 11.57 -0.35 1.28
N ASN A 45 12.60 -0.81 0.55
CA ASN A 45 13.89 -1.17 1.14
C ASN A 45 14.65 -0.02 1.81
N GLN A 46 14.22 1.23 1.64
CA GLN A 46 14.80 2.43 2.26
C GLN A 46 14.01 2.92 3.48
N PHE A 47 12.88 2.28 3.80
CA PHE A 47 12.00 2.65 4.91
C PHE A 47 12.11 1.64 6.05
N PRO A 48 11.75 2.03 7.29
CA PRO A 48 11.68 1.09 8.41
C PRO A 48 10.60 0.02 8.19
N ASP A 49 10.76 -1.15 8.82
CA ASP A 49 9.84 -2.29 8.68
C ASP A 49 8.38 -1.94 9.00
N ARG A 50 8.17 -0.99 9.93
CA ARG A 50 6.86 -0.46 10.31
C ARG A 50 6.87 1.06 10.31
N GLY A 51 5.85 1.65 9.71
CA GLY A 51 5.67 3.09 9.69
C GLY A 51 4.35 3.46 9.03
N SER A 52 3.98 4.73 9.21
CA SER A 52 2.84 5.34 8.56
C SER A 52 3.31 6.54 7.75
N VAL A 53 2.82 6.65 6.52
CA VAL A 53 3.09 7.81 5.66
C VAL A 53 1.78 8.57 5.53
N LEU A 54 1.80 9.85 5.89
CA LEU A 54 0.68 10.75 5.65
C LEU A 54 0.74 11.23 4.20
N LEU A 55 -0.07 10.63 3.34
CA LEU A 55 -0.34 11.16 2.01
C LEU A 55 -1.50 12.17 2.11
N GLN A 56 -1.51 13.18 1.24
CA GLN A 56 -2.44 14.33 1.29
C GLN A 56 -3.93 13.96 1.14
N THR A 57 -4.25 12.68 1.02
CA THR A 57 -5.59 12.10 1.00
C THR A 57 -5.67 10.96 2.01
N SER A 58 -5.91 11.28 3.29
CA SER A 58 -6.36 10.40 4.39
C SER A 58 -6.00 8.89 4.33
N LEU A 59 -4.81 8.51 3.89
CA LEU A 59 -4.41 7.13 3.67
C LEU A 59 -3.35 6.78 4.69
N CYS A 60 -3.72 5.98 5.68
CA CYS A 60 -2.77 5.41 6.62
C CYS A 60 -2.19 4.14 6.00
N LEU A 61 -0.94 4.21 5.55
CA LEU A 61 -0.18 3.00 5.23
C LEU A 61 0.20 2.29 6.54
N HIS A 62 -0.15 1.01 6.63
CA HIS A 62 0.36 0.13 7.67
C HIS A 62 1.26 -0.90 6.99
N SER A 63 2.58 -0.76 7.18
CA SER A 63 3.51 -1.83 6.82
C SER A 63 3.44 -2.92 7.90
N ALA A 64 3.00 -4.11 7.52
CA ALA A 64 2.99 -5.29 8.36
C ALA A 64 3.82 -6.38 7.66
N GLU A 65 5.06 -6.56 8.11
CA GLU A 65 5.82 -7.77 7.84
C GLU A 65 5.27 -8.89 8.73
N GLU A 66 4.35 -9.67 8.18
CA GLU A 66 4.05 -11.04 8.64
C GLU A 66 3.29 -11.72 7.49
N ILE A 67 4.05 -12.12 6.46
CA ILE A 67 3.65 -13.27 5.64
C ILE A 67 4.76 -14.28 5.84
N SER A 68 4.72 -14.91 7.01
CA SER A 68 5.50 -16.09 7.31
C SER A 68 5.16 -17.18 6.30
N LYS A 69 6.22 -17.78 5.74
CA LYS A 69 6.27 -18.89 4.79
C LYS A 69 5.03 -19.80 4.83
N ILE A 70 4.26 -19.84 3.74
CA ILE A 70 3.41 -20.99 3.38
C ILE A 70 3.85 -21.43 1.99
#